data_AF-A0A3D5I599-F1
#
_entry.id   AF-A0A3D5I599-F1
#
_cell.length_a   1.000
_cell.length_b   1.000
_cell.length_c   1.000
_cell.angle_alpha   90.00
_cell.angle_beta   90.00
_cell.angle_gamma   90.00
#
_symmetry.space_group_name_H-M   'P 1'
#
loop_
_entity.id
_entity.type
_entity.pdbx_description
1 polymer ?
#
loop_
_entity_poly.entity_id
_entity_poly.type
_entity_poly.pdbx_seq_one_letter_code
_entity_poly.pdbx_strand_id
1 'polypeptide(L)'
;GGQEKNRRPGTENLIGIIGFGVAAMLADPEVFEAHCRPLQQQLEHRLGVEAPDAVIFGQAARRLANTTSIAMPGRLAETQVMALDLAGVAISAGAACSSGKVRSSHVLEAMGAGDLAASAIRISSGWDTTANDIDRLAEAWLRLYKQGSSFNPID
;
A
#
# COMPACT_ATOMS: atom_id res chain seq x y z
N GLY A 1 -27.00 29.54 0.66
CA GLY A 1 -25.71 29.42 -0.03
C GLY A 1 -25.06 30.78 0.02
N GLY A 2 -23.88 30.89 0.64
CA GLY A 2 -23.28 32.18 1.03
C GLY A 2 -22.09 32.01 1.99
N GLN A 3 -21.94 30.82 2.58
CA GLN A 3 -20.77 30.46 3.37
C GLN A 3 -19.47 30.58 2.57
N GLU A 4 -18.37 30.83 3.28
CA GLU A 4 -17.02 31.03 2.72
C GLU A 4 -16.96 32.03 1.55
N LYS A 5 -17.72 33.13 1.60
CA LYS A 5 -17.78 34.14 0.51
C LYS A 5 -18.15 33.53 -0.86
N ASN A 6 -19.07 32.57 -0.90
CA ASN A 6 -19.47 31.79 -2.09
C ASN A 6 -18.41 30.83 -2.64
N ARG A 7 -17.29 30.59 -1.95
CA ARG A 7 -16.25 29.65 -2.41
C ARG A 7 -16.65 28.20 -2.17
N ARG A 8 -17.35 27.93 -1.07
CA ARG A 8 -17.78 26.59 -0.70
C ARG A 8 -19.13 26.65 0.04
N PRO A 9 -20.25 26.45 -0.67
CA PRO A 9 -21.56 26.38 -0.04
C PRO A 9 -21.73 25.07 0.76
N GLY A 10 -22.66 25.06 1.70
CA GLY A 10 -22.98 23.93 2.58
C GLY A 10 -22.68 24.25 4.04
N THR A 11 -23.45 23.66 4.96
CA THR A 11 -23.19 23.76 6.40
C THR A 11 -21.84 23.13 6.72
N GLU A 12 -21.03 23.80 7.54
CA GLU A 12 -19.70 23.32 7.90
C GLU A 12 -19.77 21.98 8.65
N ASN A 13 -18.88 21.05 8.28
CA ASN A 13 -18.66 19.82 9.04
C ASN A 13 -17.81 20.14 10.29
N LEU A 14 -18.44 20.75 11.30
CA LEU A 14 -17.74 21.27 12.47
C LEU A 14 -16.89 20.19 13.18
N ILE A 15 -17.43 18.99 13.35
CA ILE A 15 -16.72 17.87 14.00
C ILE A 15 -15.52 17.45 13.16
N GLY A 16 -15.68 17.32 11.83
CA GLY A 16 -14.59 17.00 10.92
C GLY A 16 -13.50 18.08 10.89
N ILE A 17 -13.87 19.35 10.97
CA ILE A 17 -12.93 20.48 11.04
C ILE A 17 -12.10 20.43 12.31
N ILE A 18 -12.75 20.22 13.48
CA ILE A 18 -12.05 20.11 14.76
C ILE A 18 -11.10 18.90 14.75
N GLY A 19 -11.59 17.74 14.33
CA GLY A 19 -10.78 16.52 14.24
C GLY A 19 -9.59 16.69 13.29
N PHE A 20 -9.79 17.32 12.13
CA PHE A 20 -8.71 17.62 11.20
C PHE A 20 -7.67 18.58 11.79
N GLY A 21 -8.12 19.61 12.52
CA GLY A 21 -7.22 20.53 13.22
C GLY A 21 -6.32 19.82 14.21
N VAL A 22 -6.87 18.93 15.04
CA VAL A 22 -6.09 18.13 15.99
C VAL A 22 -5.15 17.16 15.26
N ALA A 23 -5.63 16.47 14.23
CA ALA A 23 -4.79 15.56 13.43
C ALA A 23 -3.62 16.30 12.77
N ALA A 24 -3.84 17.50 12.23
CA ALA A 24 -2.79 18.33 11.64
C ALA A 24 -1.76 18.81 12.67
N MET A 25 -2.18 19.07 13.92
CA MET A 25 -1.27 19.44 15.02
C MET A 25 -0.43 18.26 15.51
N LEU A 26 -0.99 17.05 15.51
CA LEU A 26 -0.30 15.83 15.96
C LEU A 26 0.56 15.19 14.85
N ALA A 27 0.29 15.52 13.59
CA ALA A 27 1.04 15.00 12.46
C ALA A 27 2.46 15.60 12.44
N ASP A 28 3.44 14.74 12.72
CA ASP A 28 4.86 15.06 12.60
C ASP A 28 5.49 14.18 11.51
N PRO A 29 5.81 14.75 10.33
CA PRO A 29 6.39 13.99 9.22
C PRO A 29 7.75 13.36 9.54
N GLU A 30 8.57 14.01 10.38
CA GLU A 30 9.92 13.52 10.70
C GLU A 30 9.84 12.32 11.65
N VAL A 31 8.97 12.41 12.67
CA VAL A 31 8.69 11.29 13.58
C VAL A 31 8.07 10.12 12.82
N PHE A 32 7.10 10.40 11.94
CA PHE A 32 6.46 9.37 11.13
C PHE A 32 7.45 8.69 10.17
N GLU A 33 8.32 9.46 9.52
CA GLU A 33 9.38 8.92 8.66
C GLU A 33 10.36 8.05 9.46
N ALA A 34 10.82 8.52 10.61
CA ALA A 34 11.74 7.79 11.49
C ALA A 34 11.12 6.47 11.99
N HIS A 35 9.81 6.44 12.24
CA HIS A 35 9.09 5.23 12.62
C HIS A 35 8.95 4.24 11.44
N CYS A 36 8.52 4.70 10.27
CA CYS A 36 8.21 3.81 9.15
C CYS A 36 9.43 3.34 8.35
N ARG A 37 10.51 4.13 8.27
CA ARG A 37 11.71 3.79 7.48
C ARG A 37 12.32 2.43 7.84
N PRO A 38 12.59 2.09 9.11
CA PRO A 38 13.14 0.78 9.46
C PRO A 38 12.17 -0.37 9.12
N LEU A 39 10.85 -0.16 9.26
CA LEU A 39 9.82 -1.13 8.89
C LEU A 39 9.82 -1.43 7.39
N GLN A 40 9.90 -0.39 6.55
CA GLN A 40 10.04 -0.55 5.11
C GLN A 40 11.33 -1.29 4.74
N GLN A 41 12.46 -0.94 5.36
CA GLN A 41 13.74 -1.59 5.09
C GLN A 41 13.72 -3.07 5.49
N GLN A 42 13.14 -3.41 6.65
CA GLN A 42 12.95 -4.79 7.08
C GLN A 42 12.12 -5.58 6.07
N LEU A 43 10.97 -5.03 5.66
CA LEU A 43 10.09 -5.65 4.68
C LEU A 43 10.81 -5.90 3.35
N GLU A 44 11.38 -4.85 2.76
CA GLU A 44 11.99 -4.93 1.44
C GLU A 44 13.25 -5.79 1.42
N HIS A 45 14.04 -5.77 2.48
CA HIS A 45 15.19 -6.66 2.61
C HIS A 45 14.76 -8.12 2.61
N ARG A 46 13.78 -8.48 3.45
CA ARG A 46 13.31 -9.86 3.56
C ARG A 46 12.68 -10.36 2.26
N LEU A 47 11.81 -9.55 1.64
CA LEU A 47 11.21 -9.89 0.35
C LEU A 47 12.26 -10.01 -0.76
N GLY A 48 13.25 -9.09 -0.81
CA GLY A 48 14.30 -9.14 -1.82
C GLY A 48 15.22 -10.36 -1.72
N VAL A 49 15.41 -10.91 -0.51
CA VAL A 49 16.20 -12.14 -0.30
C VAL A 49 15.40 -13.39 -0.66
N GLU A 50 14.11 -13.46 -0.30
CA GLU A 50 13.31 -14.68 -0.45
C GLU A 50 12.49 -14.75 -1.75
N ALA A 51 12.32 -13.63 -2.46
CA ALA A 51 11.55 -13.53 -3.69
C ALA A 51 12.32 -12.73 -4.77
N PRO A 52 13.35 -13.33 -5.39
CA PRO A 52 14.26 -12.64 -6.30
C PRO A 52 13.59 -12.10 -7.56
N ASP A 53 12.46 -12.67 -7.98
CA ASP A 53 11.71 -12.21 -9.15
C ASP A 53 10.73 -11.07 -8.81
N ALA A 54 10.56 -10.74 -7.52
CA ALA A 54 9.67 -9.66 -7.11
C ALA A 54 10.25 -8.30 -7.51
N VAL A 55 9.39 -7.41 -8.00
CA VAL A 55 9.81 -6.09 -8.49
C VAL A 55 9.28 -5.01 -7.57
N ILE A 56 10.18 -4.31 -6.88
CA ILE A 56 9.84 -3.12 -6.08
C ILE A 56 9.98 -1.88 -6.96
N PHE A 57 8.87 -1.18 -7.17
CA PHE A 57 8.84 0.01 -8.00
C PHE A 57 9.48 1.20 -7.28
N GLY A 58 10.39 1.89 -7.97
CA GLY A 58 11.06 3.07 -7.44
C GLY A 58 12.05 2.79 -6.31
N GLN A 59 12.55 1.55 -6.18
CA GLN A 59 13.41 1.14 -5.06
C GLN A 59 14.64 2.06 -4.86
N ALA A 60 15.27 2.48 -5.96
CA ALA A 60 16.44 3.35 -5.97
C ALA A 60 16.12 4.87 -5.94
N ALA A 61 14.84 5.25 -5.94
CA ALA A 61 14.43 6.65 -5.92
C ALA A 61 14.16 7.16 -4.50
N ARG A 62 14.19 8.47 -4.31
CA ARG A 62 13.68 9.10 -3.08
C ARG A 62 12.16 8.89 -3.02
N ARG A 63 11.67 8.27 -1.95
CA ARG A 63 10.26 7.91 -1.76
C ARG A 63 9.86 7.89 -0.29
N LEU A 64 8.55 7.93 -0.04
CA LEU A 64 7.99 7.88 1.30
C LEU A 64 8.46 6.63 2.06
N ALA A 65 8.71 6.81 3.36
CA ALA A 65 9.19 5.76 4.23
C ALA A 65 8.15 4.70 4.60
N ASN A 66 6.88 4.99 4.38
CA ASN A 66 5.80 4.11 4.79
C ASN A 66 5.24 3.25 3.65
N THR A 67 5.72 3.36 2.41
CA THR A 67 5.05 2.75 1.25
C THR A 67 5.99 1.91 0.42
N THR A 68 5.63 0.64 0.22
CA THR A 68 6.29 -0.27 -0.73
C THR A 68 5.28 -0.64 -1.81
N SER A 69 5.61 -0.31 -3.06
CA SER A 69 4.88 -0.75 -4.24
C SER A 69 5.64 -1.93 -4.84
N ILE A 70 5.06 -3.12 -4.84
CA ILE A 70 5.73 -4.36 -5.23
C ILE A 70 4.84 -5.18 -6.15
N ALA A 71 5.45 -5.77 -7.19
CA ALA A 71 4.81 -6.73 -8.08
C ALA A 71 5.33 -8.14 -7.83
N MET A 72 4.41 -9.11 -7.83
CA MET A 72 4.70 -10.53 -7.91
C MET A 72 4.43 -11.00 -9.34
N PRO A 73 5.45 -11.23 -10.20
CA PRO A 73 5.22 -11.64 -11.58
C PRO A 73 4.29 -12.86 -11.68
N GLY A 74 3.35 -12.81 -12.60
CA GLY A 74 2.39 -13.91 -12.83
C GLY A 74 1.26 -14.04 -11.79
N ARG A 75 1.20 -13.17 -10.76
CA ARG A 75 0.11 -13.18 -9.78
C ARG A 75 -0.64 -11.85 -9.75
N LEU A 76 -1.90 -11.87 -10.16
CA LEU A 76 -2.75 -10.68 -10.16
C LEU A 76 -2.84 -10.05 -8.76
N ALA A 77 -2.94 -8.72 -8.73
CA ALA A 77 -3.03 -7.96 -7.49
C ALA A 77 -4.25 -8.36 -6.65
N GLU A 78 -5.39 -8.65 -7.30
CA GLU A 78 -6.63 -9.05 -6.63
C GLU A 78 -6.44 -10.37 -5.87
N THR A 79 -5.76 -11.34 -6.49
CA THR A 79 -5.44 -12.62 -5.87
C THR A 79 -4.57 -12.43 -4.63
N GLN A 80 -3.59 -11.52 -4.70
CA GLN A 80 -2.75 -11.17 -3.56
C GLN A 80 -3.54 -10.50 -2.43
N VAL A 81 -4.40 -9.52 -2.77
CA VAL A 81 -5.26 -8.84 -1.78
C VAL A 81 -6.18 -9.83 -1.08
N MET A 82 -6.85 -10.72 -1.83
CA MET A 82 -7.73 -11.73 -1.24
C MET A 82 -6.97 -12.72 -0.34
N ALA A 83 -5.82 -13.23 -0.79
CA ALA A 83 -5.02 -14.17 -0.01
C ALA A 83 -4.49 -13.55 1.29
N LEU A 84 -4.07 -12.29 1.24
CA LEU A 84 -3.58 -11.57 2.42
C LEU A 84 -4.73 -11.21 3.37
N ASP A 85 -5.91 -10.84 2.85
CA ASP A 85 -7.10 -10.59 3.67
C ASP A 85 -7.51 -11.85 4.46
N LEU A 86 -7.52 -13.02 3.81
CA LEU A 86 -7.74 -14.32 4.47
C LEU A 86 -6.67 -14.64 5.51
N ALA A 87 -5.44 -14.12 5.33
CA ALA A 87 -4.36 -14.23 6.31
C ALA A 87 -4.42 -13.15 7.42
N GLY A 88 -5.43 -12.28 7.41
CA GLY A 88 -5.61 -11.20 8.37
C GLY A 88 -4.70 -9.98 8.12
N VAL A 89 -4.27 -9.77 6.87
CA VAL A 89 -3.36 -8.69 6.46
C VAL A 89 -4.05 -7.80 5.41
N ALA A 90 -4.30 -6.54 5.77
CA ALA A 90 -4.90 -5.57 4.87
C ALA A 90 -3.83 -4.85 4.00
N ILE A 91 -4.04 -4.87 2.69
CA ILE A 91 -3.22 -4.16 1.69
C ILE A 91 -4.11 -3.57 0.58
N SER A 92 -3.54 -2.83 -0.37
CA SER A 92 -4.26 -2.31 -1.54
C SER A 92 -3.69 -2.88 -2.84
N ALA A 93 -4.55 -3.12 -3.84
CA ALA A 93 -4.11 -3.29 -5.23
C ALA A 93 -3.78 -1.93 -5.86
N GLY A 94 -2.72 -1.85 -6.66
CA GLY A 94 -2.39 -0.72 -7.55
C GLY A 94 -2.40 0.70 -6.96
N ALA A 95 -2.44 1.70 -7.84
CA ALA A 95 -2.64 3.10 -7.46
C ALA A 95 -4.11 3.31 -7.06
N ALA A 96 -4.36 3.33 -5.75
CA ALA A 96 -5.56 3.85 -5.07
C ALA A 96 -6.85 3.92 -5.90
N CYS A 97 -7.76 2.95 -5.70
CA CYS A 97 -9.18 3.03 -6.03
C CYS A 97 -9.56 3.56 -7.43
N SER A 98 -9.47 2.74 -8.48
CA SER A 98 -10.18 3.01 -9.73
C SER A 98 -11.62 2.47 -9.69
N SER A 99 -12.53 3.24 -9.11
CA SER A 99 -13.97 3.31 -9.50
C SER A 99 -14.74 2.00 -9.78
N GLY A 100 -14.41 0.89 -9.11
CA GLY A 100 -15.12 -0.39 -9.25
C GLY A 100 -14.78 -1.20 -10.51
N LYS A 101 -13.79 -0.78 -11.31
CA LYS A 101 -13.20 -1.60 -12.37
C LYS A 101 -11.72 -1.76 -12.09
N VAL A 102 -11.34 -2.98 -11.68
CA VAL A 102 -9.95 -3.42 -11.63
C VAL A 102 -9.33 -3.18 -13.01
N ARG A 103 -8.46 -2.18 -13.09
CA ARG A 103 -7.61 -1.91 -14.25
C ARG A 103 -6.20 -1.66 -13.74
N SER A 104 -5.22 -1.98 -14.57
CA SER A 104 -3.82 -1.67 -14.34
C SER A 104 -3.62 -0.21 -13.91
N SER A 105 -2.66 0.01 -13.02
CA SER A 105 -2.35 1.35 -12.51
C SER A 105 -1.82 2.25 -13.62
N HIS A 106 -2.54 3.32 -13.97
CA HIS A 106 -2.08 4.31 -14.95
C HIS A 106 -0.72 4.93 -14.59
N VAL A 107 -0.38 5.02 -13.29
CA VAL A 107 0.95 5.48 -12.83
C VAL A 107 2.02 4.46 -13.20
N LEU A 108 1.77 3.17 -12.97
CA LEU A 108 2.73 2.11 -13.31
C LEU A 108 2.85 1.94 -14.83
N GLU A 109 1.77 2.12 -15.58
CA GLU A 109 1.80 2.21 -17.04
C GLU A 109 2.69 3.36 -17.51
N ALA A 110 2.52 4.56 -16.94
CA ALA A 110 3.36 5.71 -17.26
C ALA A 110 4.83 5.50 -16.86
N MET A 111 5.10 4.68 -15.84
CA MET A 111 6.45 4.24 -15.47
C MET A 111 7.01 3.13 -16.38
N GLY A 112 6.23 2.62 -17.33
CA GLY A 112 6.66 1.55 -18.25
C GLY A 112 6.69 0.16 -17.61
N ALA A 113 5.86 -0.09 -16.58
CA ALA A 113 5.83 -1.37 -15.88
C ALA A 113 5.28 -2.55 -16.71
N GLY A 114 4.61 -2.28 -17.84
CA GLY A 114 4.02 -3.31 -18.69
C GLY A 114 3.07 -4.23 -17.92
N ASP A 115 3.20 -5.54 -18.15
CA ASP A 115 2.34 -6.56 -17.54
C ASP A 115 2.45 -6.62 -16.01
N LEU A 116 3.56 -6.15 -15.42
CA LEU A 116 3.74 -6.09 -13.97
C LEU A 116 2.77 -5.11 -13.30
N ALA A 117 2.19 -4.17 -14.05
CA ALA A 117 1.21 -3.24 -13.49
C ALA A 117 -0.05 -3.96 -12.95
N ALA A 118 -0.39 -5.13 -13.51
CA ALA A 118 -1.53 -5.94 -13.09
C ALA A 118 -1.25 -6.80 -11.85
N SER A 119 0.03 -7.03 -11.51
CA SER A 119 0.45 -7.78 -10.32
C SER A 119 0.93 -6.91 -9.17
N ALA A 120 0.83 -5.59 -9.32
CA ALA A 120 1.33 -4.64 -8.34
C ALA A 120 0.35 -4.43 -7.19
N ILE A 121 0.87 -4.61 -5.97
CA ILE A 121 0.21 -4.24 -4.72
C ILE A 121 0.94 -3.08 -4.05
N ARG A 122 0.21 -2.36 -3.19
CA ARG A 122 0.75 -1.31 -2.34
C ARG A 122 0.60 -1.72 -0.88
N ILE A 123 1.73 -1.80 -0.20
CA ILE A 123 1.83 -2.01 1.23
C ILE A 123 2.13 -0.65 1.86
N SER A 124 1.34 -0.26 2.86
CA SER A 124 1.49 1.02 3.55
C SER A 124 1.47 0.82 5.06
N SER A 125 2.52 1.30 5.73
CA SER A 125 2.60 1.35 7.20
C SER A 125 1.95 2.63 7.73
N GLY A 126 1.36 2.52 8.91
CA GLY A 126 0.79 3.64 9.68
C GLY A 126 1.58 3.91 10.95
N TRP A 127 1.09 4.85 11.76
CA TRP A 127 1.73 5.26 13.01
C TRP A 127 1.76 4.17 14.10
N ASP A 128 0.93 3.14 13.94
CA ASP A 128 0.77 2.03 14.90
C ASP A 128 1.29 0.71 14.32
N THR A 129 1.92 0.73 13.14
CA THR A 129 2.46 -0.49 12.54
C THR A 129 3.69 -0.93 13.32
N THR A 130 3.73 -2.21 13.69
CA THR A 130 4.85 -2.78 14.43
C THR A 130 5.74 -3.64 13.53
N ALA A 131 6.96 -3.94 14.01
CA ALA A 131 7.84 -4.90 13.33
C ALA A 131 7.18 -6.29 13.20
N ASN A 132 6.38 -6.69 14.19
CA ASN A 132 5.63 -7.95 14.14
C ASN A 132 4.56 -7.96 13.03
N ASP A 133 3.91 -6.83 12.76
CA ASP A 133 2.98 -6.73 11.63
C ASP A 133 3.69 -6.88 10.29
N ILE A 134 4.88 -6.28 10.17
CA ILE A 134 5.75 -6.46 9.00
C ILE A 134 6.16 -7.93 8.83
N ASP A 135 6.53 -8.60 9.93
CA ASP A 135 6.93 -10.00 9.86
C ASP A 135 5.79 -10.93 9.45
N ARG A 136 4.58 -10.69 9.99
CA ARG A 136 3.36 -11.43 9.61
C ARG A 136 2.99 -11.19 8.15
N LEU A 137 3.05 -9.94 7.70
CA LEU A 137 2.81 -9.58 6.31
C LEU A 137 3.81 -10.26 5.37
N ALA A 138 5.11 -10.18 5.68
CA ALA A 138 6.15 -10.79 4.86
C ALA A 138 6.01 -12.31 4.83
N GLU A 139 5.72 -12.95 5.96
CA GLU A 139 5.46 -14.40 6.00
C GLU A 139 4.27 -14.79 5.14
N ALA A 140 3.13 -14.08 5.26
CA ALA A 140 1.93 -14.36 4.47
C ALA A 140 2.19 -14.18 2.96
N TRP A 141 2.84 -13.07 2.57
CA TRP A 141 3.15 -12.80 1.17
C TRP A 141 4.14 -13.81 0.59
N LEU A 142 5.15 -14.23 1.36
CA LEU A 142 6.14 -15.22 0.92
C LEU A 142 5.57 -16.64 0.85
N ARG A 143 4.63 -17.00 1.73
CA ARG A 143 3.88 -18.25 1.60
C ARG A 143 3.11 -18.28 0.28
N LEU A 144 2.42 -17.18 -0.05
CA LEU A 144 1.72 -17.04 -1.33
C LEU A 144 2.70 -17.09 -2.52
N TYR A 145 3.86 -16.44 -2.42
CA TYR A 145 4.90 -16.48 -3.46
C TYR A 145 5.36 -17.92 -3.75
N LYS A 146 5.59 -18.72 -2.70
CA LYS A 146 6.07 -20.12 -2.79
C LYS A 146 5.03 -21.11 -3.32
N GLN A 147 3.74 -20.77 -3.31
CA GLN A 147 2.65 -21.66 -3.75
C GLN A 147 2.52 -21.82 -5.28
N GLY A 148 3.32 -21.11 -6.09
CA GLY A 148 3.24 -21.19 -7.56
C GLY A 148 1.89 -20.71 -8.13
N SER A 149 1.71 -20.82 -9.44
CA SER A 149 0.55 -20.25 -10.16
C SER A 149 -0.81 -20.92 -9.86
N SER A 150 -0.83 -22.02 -9.11
CA SER A 150 -2.02 -22.86 -8.88
C SER A 150 -2.83 -22.49 -7.63
N PHE A 151 -2.57 -21.33 -7.01
CA PHE A 151 -3.33 -20.90 -5.83
C PHE A 151 -4.75 -20.45 -6.22
N ASN A 152 -5.75 -21.16 -5.72
CA ASN A 152 -7.16 -20.79 -5.80
C ASN A 152 -7.61 -20.26 -4.42
N PRO A 153 -7.98 -18.97 -4.27
CA PRO A 153 -8.32 -18.38 -2.98
C PRO A 153 -9.64 -18.88 -2.36
N ILE A 154 -10.34 -19.81 -3.02
CA ILE A 154 -11.66 -20.33 -2.61
C ILE A 154 -11.59 -21.81 -2.17
N ASP A 155 -10.45 -22.48 -2.34
CA ASP A 155 -10.26 -23.87 -1.89
C ASP A 155 -9.92 -23.97 -0.40
#